data_AF-A0A527Z9Y1-F1
#
_entry.id   AF-A0A527Z9Y1-F1
#
_cell.length_a   1.000
_cell.length_b   1.000
_cell.length_c   1.000
_cell.angle_alpha   90.00
_cell.angle_beta   90.00
_cell.angle_gamma   90.00
#
_symmetry.space_group_name_H-M   'P 1'
#
loop_
_entity.id
_entity.type
_entity.pdbx_description
1 polymer ?
#
loop_
_entity_poly.entity_id
_entity_poly.type
_entity_poly.pdbx_seq_one_letter_code
_entity_poly.pdbx_strand_id
1 'polypeptide(L)'
;HADKTERLCKALAQKIRAAVSGQIDYVVGPAIGGLIPAYETSRHLGAPAIWVEREGGEFRLRRFEIARGSRVVIVEDIVTTGLSIRETIDCLRALGAE
;
A
#
# COMPACT_ATOMS: atom_id res chain seq x y z
N HIS A 1 18.12 -6.34 3.21
CA HIS A 1 19.01 -5.21 3.57
C HIS A 1 18.15 -4.08 4.13
N ALA A 2 17.91 -4.06 5.44
CA ALA A 2 16.96 -3.13 6.05
C ALA A 2 17.39 -1.65 5.87
N ASP A 3 18.69 -1.38 5.97
CA ASP A 3 19.32 -0.08 5.72
C ASP A 3 19.02 0.47 4.31
N LYS A 4 19.10 -0.40 3.29
CA LYS A 4 18.80 -0.02 1.91
C LYS A 4 17.31 0.23 1.71
N THR A 5 16.45 -0.60 2.32
CA THR A 5 15.00 -0.45 2.28
C THR A 5 14.57 0.86 2.93
N GLU A 6 15.06 1.17 4.13
CA GLU A 6 14.80 2.44 4.82
C GLU A 6 15.17 3.63 3.91
N ARG A 7 16.38 3.62 3.33
CA ARG A 7 16.84 4.73 2.47
C ARG A 7 15.91 4.93 1.27
N LEU A 8 15.48 3.86 0.63
CA LEU A 8 14.59 3.91 -0.53
C LEU A 8 13.17 4.36 -0.13
N CYS A 9 12.59 3.73 0.88
CA CYS A 9 11.22 3.99 1.33
C CYS A 9 11.06 5.37 1.97
N LYS A 10 12.10 5.90 2.63
CA LYS A 10 12.12 7.30 3.08
C LYS A 10 12.02 8.27 1.90
N ALA A 11 12.80 8.04 0.85
CA ALA A 11 12.75 8.87 -0.35
C ALA A 11 11.40 8.71 -1.09
N LEU A 12 10.82 7.50 -1.12
CA LEU A 12 9.49 7.26 -1.68
C LEU A 12 8.41 8.01 -0.89
N ALA A 13 8.43 7.95 0.44
CA ALA A 13 7.49 8.68 1.30
C ALA A 13 7.56 10.21 1.08
N GLN A 14 8.76 10.76 0.88
CA GLN A 14 8.92 12.17 0.51
C GLN A 14 8.26 12.50 -0.84
N LYS A 15 8.43 11.63 -1.85
CA LYS A 15 7.77 11.80 -3.15
C LYS A 15 6.26 11.71 -3.05
N ILE A 16 5.74 10.77 -2.25
CA ILE A 16 4.29 10.63 -2.01
C ILE A 16 3.75 11.92 -1.39
N ARG A 17 4.36 12.43 -0.30
CA ARG A 17 3.96 13.71 0.34
C ARG A 17 3.97 14.91 -0.61
N ALA A 18 4.86 14.91 -1.60
CA ALA A 18 4.94 15.98 -2.60
C ALA A 18 3.90 15.81 -3.73
N ALA A 19 3.50 14.58 -4.04
CA ALA A 19 2.60 14.26 -5.15
C ALA A 19 1.12 14.25 -4.75
N VAL A 20 0.79 13.93 -3.50
CA VAL A 20 -0.58 13.89 -3.00
C VAL A 20 -0.76 14.81 -1.81
N SER A 21 -1.88 15.52 -1.79
CA SER A 21 -2.30 16.36 -0.66
C SER A 21 -3.29 15.61 0.24
N GLY A 22 -3.46 16.12 1.46
CA GLY A 22 -4.38 15.56 2.46
C GLY A 22 -3.82 14.39 3.27
N GLN A 23 -4.62 13.89 4.20
CA GLN A 23 -4.28 12.77 5.06
C GLN A 23 -4.30 11.46 4.27
N ILE A 24 -3.31 10.61 4.53
CA ILE A 24 -3.27 9.21 4.08
C ILE A 24 -3.67 8.37 5.28
N ASP A 25 -4.74 7.60 5.16
CA ASP A 25 -5.26 6.79 6.26
C ASP A 25 -4.53 5.44 6.34
N TYR A 26 -4.16 4.85 5.19
CA TYR A 26 -3.45 3.58 5.14
C TYR A 26 -2.42 3.52 4.01
N VAL A 27 -1.33 2.79 4.24
CA VAL A 27 -0.41 2.33 3.20
C VAL A 27 -0.71 0.85 2.93
N VAL A 28 -1.02 0.49 1.69
CA VAL A 28 -1.45 -0.87 1.32
C VAL A 28 -0.37 -1.56 0.49
N GLY A 29 0.09 -2.73 0.96
CA GLY A 29 0.97 -3.59 0.18
C GLY A 29 0.23 -4.81 -0.40
N PRO A 30 0.40 -5.17 -1.67
CA PRO A 30 -0.05 -6.47 -2.18
C PRO A 30 0.89 -7.57 -1.66
N ALA A 31 0.36 -8.57 -0.97
CA ALA A 31 1.18 -9.66 -0.45
C ALA A 31 1.66 -10.59 -1.59
N ILE A 32 2.91 -11.08 -1.58
CA ILE A 32 3.93 -10.91 -0.52
C ILE A 32 4.91 -9.75 -0.81
N GLY A 33 5.21 -9.46 -2.08
CA GLY A 33 6.28 -8.53 -2.49
C GLY A 33 6.16 -7.14 -1.87
N GLY A 34 4.94 -6.61 -1.82
CA GLY A 34 4.65 -5.26 -1.32
C GLY A 34 4.71 -5.11 0.20
N LEU A 35 4.78 -6.19 0.99
CA LEU A 35 4.69 -6.11 2.45
C LEU A 35 5.79 -5.26 3.08
N ILE A 36 7.05 -5.56 2.74
CA ILE A 36 8.21 -4.84 3.30
C ILE A 36 8.24 -3.37 2.85
N PRO A 37 8.15 -3.04 1.55
CA PRO A 37 8.18 -1.64 1.14
C PRO A 37 6.95 -0.87 1.62
N ALA A 38 5.76 -1.47 1.71
CA ALA A 38 4.59 -0.82 2.30
C ALA A 38 4.81 -0.50 3.78
N TYR A 39 5.25 -1.50 4.57
CA TYR A 39 5.56 -1.30 5.99
C TYR A 39 6.60 -0.20 6.20
N GLU A 40 7.74 -0.27 5.50
CA GLU A 40 8.81 0.70 5.67
C GLU A 40 8.41 2.10 5.19
N THR A 41 7.64 2.21 4.10
CA THR A 41 7.12 3.50 3.62
C THR A 41 6.12 4.10 4.60
N SER A 42 5.28 3.25 5.20
CA SER A 42 4.28 3.65 6.21
C SER A 42 4.93 4.32 7.42
N ARG A 43 6.09 3.80 7.87
CA ARG A 43 6.89 4.37 8.97
C ARG A 43 7.27 5.83 8.70
N HIS A 44 7.57 6.17 7.45
CA HIS A 44 7.95 7.53 7.05
C HIS A 44 6.76 8.43 6.69
N LEU A 45 5.62 7.84 6.32
CA LEU A 45 4.38 8.58 6.08
C LEU A 45 3.61 8.86 7.38
N GLY A 46 3.79 8.05 8.43
CA GLY A 46 3.05 8.16 9.67
C GLY A 46 1.62 7.63 9.57
N ALA A 47 1.37 6.72 8.62
CA ALA A 47 0.09 6.04 8.43
C ALA A 47 0.29 4.52 8.67
N PRO A 48 -0.73 3.80 9.16
CA PRO A 48 -0.65 2.34 9.34
C PRO A 48 -0.48 1.61 8.00
N ALA A 49 0.38 0.58 8.00
CA ALA A 49 0.48 -0.37 6.89
C ALA A 49 -0.53 -1.51 7.04
N ILE A 50 -1.22 -1.82 5.95
CA ILE A 50 -2.10 -2.99 5.80
C ILE A 50 -1.76 -3.70 4.48
N TRP A 51 -2.33 -4.87 4.24
CA TRP A 51 -2.07 -5.61 3.01
C TRP A 51 -3.27 -6.41 2.53
N VAL A 52 -3.34 -6.57 1.22
CA VAL A 52 -4.24 -7.54 0.58
C VAL A 52 -3.48 -8.84 0.34
N GLU A 53 -4.16 -9.97 0.45
CA GLU A 53 -3.59 -11.30 0.15
C GLU A 53 -4.54 -12.08 -0.76
N ARG A 54 -4.00 -13.01 -1.56
CA ARG A 54 -4.83 -13.83 -2.45
C ARG A 54 -5.63 -14.86 -1.67
N GLU A 55 -6.93 -14.92 -1.91
CA GLU A 55 -7.82 -15.97 -1.45
C GLU A 55 -8.69 -16.40 -2.63
N GLY A 56 -8.66 -17.69 -2.98
CA GLY A 56 -9.37 -18.20 -4.15
C GLY A 56 -8.90 -17.61 -5.48
N GLY A 57 -7.68 -17.05 -5.53
CA GLY A 57 -7.12 -16.41 -6.72
C GLY A 57 -7.32 -14.89 -6.78
N GLU A 58 -8.14 -14.30 -5.91
CA GLU A 58 -8.44 -12.87 -5.91
C GLU A 58 -7.83 -12.16 -4.70
N PHE A 59 -7.43 -10.89 -4.84
CA PHE A 59 -6.98 -10.11 -3.68
C PHE A 59 -8.12 -9.77 -2.75
N ARG A 60 -7.89 -9.99 -1.45
CA ARG A 60 -8.83 -9.66 -0.38
C ARG A 60 -8.11 -9.03 0.81
N LEU A 61 -8.78 -8.11 1.47
CA LEU A 61 -8.35 -7.54 2.75
C LEU A 61 -8.87 -8.43 3.90
N ARG A 62 -8.14 -9.48 4.26
CA ARG A 62 -8.65 -10.53 5.16
C ARG A 62 -8.47 -10.26 6.65
N ARG A 63 -7.51 -9.40 6.99
CA ARG A 63 -7.03 -9.22 8.38
C ARG A 63 -7.35 -7.83 8.94
N PHE A 64 -7.95 -6.98 8.12
CA PHE A 64 -8.14 -5.57 8.40
C PHE A 64 -9.51 -5.14 7.94
N GLU A 65 -10.00 -4.10 8.60
CA GLU A 65 -11.17 -3.36 8.19
C GLU A 65 -10.73 -1.92 7.90
N ILE A 66 -11.34 -1.31 6.89
CA ILE A 66 -11.13 0.10 6.55
C ILE A 66 -12.48 0.80 6.50
N ALA A 67 -12.51 2.07 6.90
CA ALA A 67 -13.70 2.88 6.78
C ALA A 67 -13.97 3.23 5.31
N ARG A 68 -15.25 3.37 4.93
CA ARG A 68 -15.60 3.92 3.61
C ARG A 68 -15.04 5.35 3.48
N GLY A 69 -14.45 5.66 2.34
CA GLY A 69 -13.77 6.93 2.07
C GLY A 69 -12.34 7.00 2.63
N SER A 70 -11.79 5.90 3.16
CA SER A 70 -10.39 5.87 3.58
C SER A 70 -9.48 6.15 2.39
N ARG A 71 -8.57 7.12 2.54
CA ARG A 71 -7.59 7.48 1.50
C ARG A 71 -6.36 6.62 1.63
N VAL A 72 -6.03 5.88 0.59
CA VAL A 72 -5.00 4.85 0.65
C VAL A 72 -3.88 5.10 -0.35
N VAL A 73 -2.66 4.68 -0.01
CA VAL A 73 -1.54 4.63 -0.94
C VAL A 73 -1.07 3.21 -1.11
N ILE A 74 -1.13 2.69 -2.34
CA ILE A 74 -0.63 1.35 -2.66
C ILE A 74 0.88 1.43 -2.91
N VAL A 75 1.64 0.57 -2.24
CA VAL A 75 3.09 0.46 -2.39
C VAL A 75 3.44 -0.98 -2.76
N GLU A 76 4.23 -1.13 -3.82
CA GLU A 76 4.69 -2.42 -4.34
C GLU A 76 6.22 -2.40 -4.49
N ASP A 77 6.86 -3.57 -4.42
CA ASP A 77 8.31 -3.70 -4.60
C ASP A 77 8.75 -3.46 -6.04
N ILE A 78 8.01 -3.99 -7.02
CA ILE A 78 8.29 -3.83 -8.44
C ILE A 78 7.01 -3.81 -9.26
N VAL A 79 6.98 -2.93 -10.27
CA VAL A 79 5.89 -2.89 -11.25
C VAL A 79 6.38 -3.49 -12.56
N THR A 80 5.78 -4.60 -12.97
CA THR A 80 5.99 -5.20 -14.28
C THR A 80 4.83 -4.86 -15.21
N THR A 81 3.78 -5.69 -15.24
CA THR A 81 2.56 -5.46 -16.01
C THR A 81 1.57 -4.53 -15.30
N GLY A 82 1.79 -4.28 -14.00
CA GLY A 82 0.88 -3.56 -13.12
C GLY A 82 -0.39 -4.33 -12.74
N LEU A 83 -0.47 -5.64 -13.04
CA LEU A 83 -1.65 -6.44 -12.73
C LEU A 83 -1.96 -6.46 -11.22
N SER A 84 -0.95 -6.74 -10.39
CA SER A 84 -1.16 -6.80 -8.93
C SER A 84 -1.69 -5.47 -8.36
N ILE A 85 -1.20 -4.35 -8.88
CA ILE A 85 -1.68 -3.01 -8.49
C ILE A 85 -3.14 -2.82 -8.91
N ARG A 86 -3.52 -3.19 -10.14
CA ARG A 86 -4.91 -3.06 -10.61
C ARG A 86 -5.87 -3.90 -9.79
N GLU A 87 -5.54 -5.17 -9.54
CA GLU A 87 -6.37 -6.03 -8.70
C GLU A 87 -6.46 -5.53 -7.24
N THR A 88 -5.39 -4.91 -6.72
CA THR A 88 -5.40 -4.26 -5.40
C THR A 88 -6.32 -3.03 -5.39
N ILE A 89 -6.28 -2.20 -6.43
CA ILE A 89 -7.19 -1.06 -6.61
C ILE A 89 -8.64 -1.55 -6.63
N ASP A 90 -8.95 -2.59 -7.39
CA ASP A 90 -10.30 -3.13 -7.51
C ASP A 90 -10.81 -3.67 -6.16
N CYS A 91 -9.96 -4.40 -5.43
CA CYS A 91 -10.25 -4.87 -4.08
C CYS A 91 -10.59 -3.70 -3.12
N LEU A 92 -9.74 -2.67 -3.08
CA LEU A 92 -9.91 -1.53 -2.17
C LEU A 92 -11.10 -0.65 -2.53
N ARG A 93 -11.36 -0.44 -3.83
CA ARG A 93 -12.54 0.30 -4.32
C ARG A 93 -13.84 -0.43 -4.00
N ALA A 94 -13.86 -1.76 -4.08
CA ALA A 94 -15.02 -2.55 -3.67
C ALA A 94 -15.35 -2.37 -2.17
N LEU A 95 -14.33 -2.11 -1.34
CA LEU A 95 -14.48 -1.76 0.08
C LEU A 95 -14.80 -0.28 0.32
N GLY A 96 -14.78 0.54 -0.73
CA GLY A 96 -15.10 1.97 -0.70
C GLY A 96 -13.92 2.88 -0.33
N ALA A 97 -12.68 2.43 -0.51
CA ALA A 97 -11.50 3.29 -0.38
C ALA A 97 -11.35 4.27 -1.56
N GLU A 98 -10.66 5.39 -1.30
CA GLU A 98 -10.21 6.39 -2.30
C GLU A 98 -8.74 6.20 -2.67
#